data_AF-A0A0C9Z9W9-F1
#
_entry.id   AF-A0A0C9Z9W9-F1
#
_cell.length_a   1.000
_cell.length_b   1.000
_cell.length_c   1.000
_cell.angle_alpha   90.00
_cell.angle_beta   90.00
_cell.angle_gamma   90.00
#
_symmetry.space_group_name_H-M   'P 1'
#
loop_
_entity.id
_entity.type
_entity.pdbx_description
1 polymer ?
#
loop_
_entity_poly.entity_id
_entity_poly.type
_entity_poly.pdbx_seq_one_letter_code
_entity_poly.pdbx_strand_id
1 'polypeptide(L)' 'IPSHTSASTGQAWVLELMTGHPDRIRHNLGVNLQVFEELLEVIHTHGFQPSRNGVSIEEQLAIFLY' A
#
# COMPACT_ATOMS: atom_id res chain seq x y z
N ILE A 1 14.19 7.71 18.49
CA ILE A 1 14.10 7.14 17.13
C ILE A 1 13.13 8.03 16.38
N PRO A 2 13.56 8.85 15.41
CA PRO A 2 12.63 9.70 14.71
C PRO A 2 11.91 8.84 13.66
N SER A 3 10.65 8.53 13.94
CA SER A 3 9.76 7.88 12.98
C SER A 3 9.54 8.84 11.83
N HIS A 4 9.96 8.41 10.64
CA HIS A 4 10.08 9.20 9.43
C HIS A 4 8.86 10.08 9.15
N THR A 5 9.15 11.38 9.09
CA THR A 5 8.35 12.42 8.49
C THR A 5 8.33 12.20 6.98
N SER A 6 7.31 11.56 6.45
CA SER A 6 7.09 11.55 5.02
C SER A 6 5.59 11.59 4.65
N ALA A 7 5.23 12.77 4.16
CA ALA A 7 4.10 13.16 3.31
C ALA A 7 2.67 12.74 3.71
N SER A 8 2.00 13.60 4.48
CA SER A 8 0.60 14.10 4.38
C SER A 8 -0.60 13.28 3.83
N THR A 9 -0.50 12.02 3.38
CA THR A 9 -1.61 11.15 2.94
C THR A 9 -1.18 9.68 3.01
N GLY A 10 -2.08 8.73 3.34
CA GLY A 10 -1.73 7.31 3.41
C GLY A 10 -1.18 6.76 2.08
N GLN A 11 -1.63 7.30 0.93
CA GLN A 11 -1.07 6.97 -0.37
C GLN A 11 0.45 7.18 -0.48
N ALA A 12 0.99 8.27 0.07
CA ALA A 12 2.42 8.54 -0.02
C ALA A 12 3.23 7.52 0.81
N TRP A 13 2.69 7.12 1.96
CA TRP A 13 3.28 6.06 2.77
C TRP A 13 3.25 4.70 2.04
N VAL A 14 2.16 4.36 1.36
CA VAL A 14 2.10 3.13 0.55
C VAL A 14 3.11 3.17 -0.58
N LEU A 15 3.23 4.30 -1.29
CA LEU A 15 4.25 4.46 -2.34
C LEU A 15 5.66 4.24 -1.78
N GLU A 16 5.97 4.74 -0.58
CA GLU A 16 7.26 4.49 0.07
C GLU A 16 7.52 3.03 0.43
N LEU A 17 6.48 2.28 0.77
CA LEU A 17 6.61 0.84 0.97
C LEU A 17 6.89 0.14 -0.35
N MET A 18 6.22 0.53 -1.42
CA MET A 18 6.36 -0.08 -2.75
C MET A 18 7.71 0.24 -3.41
N THR A 19 8.18 1.48 -3.31
CA THR A 19 9.45 1.91 -3.92
C THR A 19 10.65 1.78 -2.99
N GLY A 20 10.41 1.48 -1.71
CA GLY A 20 11.41 1.39 -0.68
C GLY A 20 12.15 0.05 -0.67
N HIS A 21 12.87 -0.20 0.43
CA HIS A 21 13.55 -1.48 0.61
C HIS A 21 12.52 -2.63 0.72
N PRO A 22 12.70 -3.78 0.04
CA PRO A 22 11.72 -4.88 0.04
C PRO A 22 11.35 -5.40 1.43
N ASP A 23 12.26 -5.31 2.40
CA ASP A 23 11.95 -5.69 3.78
C ASP A 23 10.96 -4.74 4.46
N ARG A 24 10.83 -3.48 4.03
CA ARG A 24 9.88 -2.53 4.62
C ARG A 24 8.45 -2.96 4.39
N ILE A 25 8.08 -3.30 3.16
CA ILE A 25 6.72 -3.77 2.86
C ILE A 25 6.44 -5.10 3.56
N ARG A 26 7.43 -6.02 3.59
CA ARG A 26 7.30 -7.28 4.33
C ARG A 26 7.11 -7.07 5.83
N HIS A 27 7.84 -6.13 6.41
CA HIS A 27 7.75 -5.85 7.85
C HIS A 27 6.46 -5.13 8.22
N ASN A 28 5.96 -4.23 7.38
CA ASN A 28 4.77 -3.42 7.67
C ASN A 28 3.46 -4.10 7.26
N LEU A 29 3.41 -4.81 6.13
CA LEU A 29 2.18 -5.41 5.58
C LEU A 29 2.18 -6.95 5.62
N GLY A 30 3.23 -7.57 6.14
CA GLY A 30 3.35 -9.04 6.20
C GLY A 30 3.55 -9.75 4.85
N VAL A 31 3.57 -9.00 3.74
CA VAL A 31 3.73 -9.52 2.37
C VAL A 31 4.90 -8.83 1.67
N ASN A 32 5.53 -9.54 0.72
CA ASN A 32 6.54 -8.90 -0.13
C ASN A 32 5.88 -8.06 -1.24
N LEU A 33 6.69 -7.24 -1.94
CA LEU A 33 6.21 -6.36 -3.00
C LEU A 33 5.45 -7.09 -4.10
N GLN A 34 5.99 -8.23 -4.56
CA GLN A 34 5.37 -9.01 -5.64
C GLN A 34 3.97 -9.49 -5.25
N VAL A 35 3.79 -10.02 -4.04
CA VAL A 35 2.47 -10.47 -3.55
C VAL A 35 1.51 -9.29 -3.41
N PHE A 36 2.00 -8.14 -2.97
CA PHE A 36 1.19 -6.92 -2.90
C PHE A 36 0.70 -6.48 -4.30
N GLU A 37 1.58 -6.49 -5.30
CA GLU A 37 1.24 -6.16 -6.70
C GLU A 37 0.27 -7.17 -7.32
N GLU A 38 0.45 -8.47 -7.07
CA GLU A 38 -0.47 -9.53 -7.52
C GLU A 38 -1.88 -9.34 -6.91
N LEU A 39 -1.97 -8.97 -5.62
CA LEU A 39 -3.25 -8.65 -4.99
C LEU A 39 -3.90 -7.41 -5.61
N LEU A 40 -3.13 -6.36 -5.93
CA LEU A 40 -3.65 -5.20 -6.63
C LEU A 40 -4.21 -5.56 -8.01
N GLU A 41 -3.50 -6.38 -8.78
CA GLU A 41 -3.97 -6.85 -10.09
C GLU A 41 -5.30 -7.61 -9.97
N VAL A 42 -5.43 -8.50 -8.98
CA VAL A 42 -6.69 -9.20 -8.70
C VAL A 42 -7.80 -8.20 -8.37
N ILE A 43 -7.53 -7.19 -7.55
CA ILE A 43 -8.54 -6.18 -7.18
C ILE A 43 -8.97 -5.36 -8.41
N HIS A 44 -8.02 -4.93 -9.24
CA HIS A 44 -8.30 -4.18 -10.46
C HIS A 44 -9.09 -5.00 -11.48
N THR A 45 -8.75 -6.27 -11.68
CA THR A 45 -9.46 -7.16 -12.62
C THR A 45 -10.91 -7.42 -12.19
N HIS A 46 -11.22 -7.34 -10.90
CA HIS A 46 -12.58 -7.45 -10.38
C HIS A 46 -13.35 -6.13 -10.37
N GLY A 47 -12.75 -5.04 -10.88
CA GLY A 47 -13.43 -3.76 -11.07
C GLY A 47 -13.63 -2.94 -9.80
N PHE A 48 -12.91 -3.25 -8.72
CA PHE A 48 -12.91 -2.40 -7.53
C PHE A 48 -12.49 -0.98 -7.87
N GLN A 49 -13.11 -0.02 -7.20
CA GLN A 49 -12.90 1.40 -7.44
C GLN A 49 -12.30 2.06 -6.19
N PRO A 50 -11.59 3.19 -6.35
CA PRO A 50 -11.21 4.03 -5.23
C PRO A 50 -12.41 4.40 -4.36
N SER A 51 -12.16 4.61 -3.07
CA SER A 51 -13.20 5.03 -2.13
C SER A 51 -13.81 6.37 -2.57
N ARG A 52 -15.10 6.57 -2.27
CA ARG A 52 -15.78 7.87 -2.48
C ARG A 52 -15.08 9.03 -1.77
N ASN A 53 -14.29 8.74 -0.74
CA ASN A 53 -13.53 9.73 0.03
C ASN A 53 -12.13 10.01 -0.55
N GLY A 54 -11.79 9.46 -1.73
CA GLY A 54 -10.51 9.68 -2.39
C GLY A 54 -9.37 8.76 -1.93
N VAL A 55 -9.66 7.69 -1.20
CA VAL A 55 -8.67 6.68 -0.82
C VAL A 55 -8.41 5.76 -2.02
N SER A 56 -7.15 5.65 -2.45
CA SER A 56 -6.74 4.81 -3.56
C SER A 56 -6.98 3.32 -3.27
N ILE A 57 -6.80 2.46 -4.27
CA ILE A 57 -6.93 1.01 -4.09
C ILE A 57 -5.72 0.46 -3.33
N GLU A 58 -4.54 1.02 -3.60
CA GLU A 58 -3.28 0.71 -2.94
C GLU A 58 -3.32 1.05 -1.45
N GLU A 59 -3.87 2.22 -1.10
CA GLU A 59 -4.06 2.63 0.28
C GLU A 59 -5.12 1.77 0.97
N GLN A 60 -6.23 1.44 0.30
CA GLN A 60 -7.22 0.52 0.84
C GLN A 60 -6.65 -0.87 1.12
N LEU A 61 -5.87 -1.42 0.19
CA LEU A 61 -5.23 -2.73 0.36
C LEU A 61 -4.19 -2.69 1.48
N ALA A 62 -3.39 -1.62 1.55
CA ALA A 62 -2.42 -1.46 2.64
C ALA A 62 -3.10 -1.34 4.01
N ILE A 63 -4.22 -0.62 4.11
CA ILE A 63 -5.04 -0.55 5.33
C ILE A 63 -5.61 -1.91 5.71
N PHE A 64 -6.00 -2.73 4.73
CA PHE A 64 -6.53 -4.07 4.98
C PHE A 64 -5.45 -5.05 5.50
N LEU A 65 -4.20 -4.89 5.06
CA LEU A 65 -3.08 -5.78 5.42
C LEU A 65 -2.33 -5.38 6.69
N TYR A 66 -2.43 -4.12 7.10
CA TYR A 66 -1.79 -3.56 8.29
C TYR A 66 -2.53 -3.92 9.59
#